data_AF-A0A6C0DKP8-F1
#
_entry.id   AF-A0A6C0DKP8-F1
#
_cell.length_a   1.000
_cell.length_b   1.000
_cell.length_c   1.000
_cell.angle_alpha   90.00
_cell.angle_beta   90.00
_cell.angle_gamma   90.00
#
_symmetry.space_group_name_H-M   'P 1'
#
loop_
_entity.id
_entity.type
_entity.pdbx_description
1 polymer ?
#
loop_
_entity_poly.entity_id
_entity_poly.type
_entity_poly.pdbx_seq_one_letter_code
_entity_poly.pdbx_strand_id
1 'polypeptide(L)'
;MFSMLYILLILIFLYNISINFLLKIRNKIFDFKKLILKYIDSQYSNNTKMSSLAIPGTHNYLAIKNAHPRDENISFEEGPHIYTVMGERGTYTSVTTLNHHHFSKFDADKILDNMMNSKKMFDPNYKYYGMTREEIKTSWDKNRDSSAGSGTKMHYDIECYYNGMDVENDSIEFQYFLQFVKDFPELKPYRTEWMVYYEEMKLSGSIDMIFENPDGTIQIYDWKRCKEITNESNFGNYAITSCISHLPDTNFWHYSLQLNTYKKILEDKYGKKVTGLYLVCIHPDNAYKSYERIQVPILEKEMTDLFNIRLAEVNSNQTKDKH
;
A
#
# COMPACT_ATOMS: atom_id res chain seq x y z
N MET A 1 -37.12 38.19 -13.26
CA MET A 1 -35.81 37.86 -12.64
C MET A 1 -35.70 36.43 -12.12
N PHE A 2 -36.74 35.84 -11.49
CA PHE A 2 -36.68 34.47 -10.95
C PHE A 2 -36.58 33.33 -12.00
N SER A 3 -37.11 33.52 -13.22
CA SER A 3 -37.09 32.45 -14.25
C SER A 3 -35.72 32.24 -14.89
N MET A 4 -34.91 33.29 -15.09
CA MET A 4 -33.56 33.15 -15.65
C MET A 4 -32.59 32.45 -14.69
N LEU A 5 -32.71 32.70 -13.38
CA LEU A 5 -31.84 32.08 -12.38
C LEU A 5 -32.09 30.58 -12.27
N TYR A 6 -33.35 30.16 -12.39
CA TYR A 6 -33.74 28.75 -12.37
C TYR A 6 -33.26 27.98 -13.61
N ILE A 7 -33.37 28.59 -14.80
CA ILE A 7 -32.85 28.03 -16.05
C ILE A 7 -31.31 27.90 -15.99
N LEU A 8 -30.62 28.90 -15.43
CA LEU A 8 -29.17 28.86 -15.26
C LEU A 8 -28.72 27.74 -14.32
N LEU A 9 -29.45 27.51 -13.21
CA LEU A 9 -29.16 26.41 -12.28
C LEU A 9 -29.36 25.03 -12.92
N ILE A 10 -30.40 24.86 -13.74
CA ILE A 10 -30.62 23.61 -14.50
C ILE A 10 -29.50 23.38 -15.51
N LEU A 11 -29.06 24.42 -16.22
CA LEU A 11 -27.96 24.31 -17.18
C LEU A 11 -26.63 23.96 -16.50
N ILE A 12 -26.33 24.57 -15.34
CA ILE A 12 -25.15 24.24 -14.53
C ILE A 12 -25.23 22.79 -14.02
N PHE A 13 -26.40 22.34 -13.59
CA PHE A 13 -26.60 20.96 -13.12
C PHE A 13 -26.40 19.94 -14.25
N LEU A 14 -26.99 20.18 -15.42
CA LEU A 14 -26.83 19.33 -16.61
C LEU A 14 -25.38 19.32 -17.12
N TYR A 15 -24.70 20.48 -17.09
CA TYR A 15 -23.27 20.59 -17.43
C TYR A 15 -22.38 19.79 -16.48
N ASN A 16 -22.62 19.86 -15.17
CA ASN A 16 -21.88 19.07 -14.17
C ASN A 16 -22.12 17.56 -14.29
N ILE A 17 -23.35 17.13 -14.65
CA ILE A 17 -23.64 15.73 -14.94
C ILE A 17 -22.85 15.26 -16.17
N SER A 18 -22.82 16.08 -17.23
CA SER A 18 -22.09 15.78 -18.46
C SER A 18 -20.58 15.65 -18.23
N ILE A 19 -19.98 16.55 -17.44
CA ILE A 19 -18.55 16.46 -17.06
C ILE A 19 -18.28 15.20 -16.24
N ASN A 20 -19.09 14.88 -15.24
CA ASN A 20 -18.89 13.68 -14.42
C ASN A 20 -19.03 12.39 -15.24
N PHE A 21 -19.92 12.38 -16.23
CA PHE A 21 -20.07 11.27 -17.17
C PHE A 21 -18.83 11.13 -18.08
N LEU A 22 -18.33 12.24 -18.62
CA LEU A 22 -17.11 12.27 -19.43
C LEU A 22 -15.86 11.86 -18.64
N LEU A 23 -15.74 12.26 -17.37
CA LEU A 23 -14.67 11.84 -16.47
C LEU A 23 -14.73 10.33 -16.18
N LYS A 24 -15.92 9.77 -15.95
CA LYS A 24 -16.11 8.31 -15.79
C LYS A 24 -15.74 7.55 -17.06
N ILE A 25 -16.09 8.07 -18.24
CA ILE A 25 -15.69 7.47 -19.52
C ILE A 25 -14.17 7.55 -19.70
N ARG A 26 -13.56 8.71 -19.41
CA ARG A 26 -12.10 8.89 -19.50
C ARG A 26 -11.35 7.91 -18.60
N ASN A 27 -11.79 7.75 -17.35
CA ASN A 27 -11.20 6.81 -16.40
C ASN A 27 -11.37 5.36 -16.88
N LYS A 28 -12.56 4.97 -17.37
CA LYS A 28 -12.76 3.64 -17.97
C LYS A 28 -11.90 3.39 -19.21
N ILE A 29 -11.70 4.39 -20.07
CA ILE A 29 -10.82 4.30 -21.24
C ILE A 29 -9.35 4.16 -20.78
N PHE A 30 -8.95 4.88 -19.73
CA PHE A 30 -7.63 4.77 -19.13
C PHE A 30 -7.39 3.37 -18.55
N ASP A 31 -8.35 2.84 -17.77
CA ASP A 31 -8.31 1.48 -17.23
C ASP A 31 -8.24 0.43 -18.35
N PHE A 32 -9.00 0.63 -19.43
CA PHE A 32 -8.99 -0.26 -20.60
C PHE A 32 -7.67 -0.20 -21.37
N LYS A 33 -7.06 0.99 -21.51
CA LYS A 33 -5.70 1.12 -22.06
C LYS A 33 -4.66 0.40 -21.21
N LYS A 34 -4.76 0.49 -19.87
CA LYS A 34 -3.90 -0.25 -18.93
C LYS A 34 -4.08 -1.76 -19.10
N LEU A 35 -5.30 -2.23 -19.26
CA LEU A 35 -5.61 -3.65 -19.49
C LEU A 35 -5.05 -4.14 -20.84
N ILE A 36 -5.16 -3.33 -21.90
CA ILE A 36 -4.60 -3.64 -23.21
C ILE A 36 -3.07 -3.69 -23.17
N LEU A 37 -2.42 -2.70 -22.55
CA LEU A 37 -0.95 -2.68 -22.42
C LEU A 37 -0.47 -3.89 -21.62
N LYS A 38 -1.11 -4.20 -20.49
CA LYS A 38 -0.79 -5.37 -19.66
C LYS A 38 -1.05 -6.69 -20.38
N TYR A 39 -2.10 -6.76 -21.19
CA TYR A 39 -2.39 -7.92 -22.04
C TYR A 39 -1.36 -8.08 -23.15
N ILE A 40 -0.97 -6.99 -23.82
CA ILE A 40 0.08 -6.99 -24.84
C ILE A 40 1.41 -7.44 -24.21
N ASP A 41 1.78 -6.92 -23.04
CA ASP A 41 2.98 -7.36 -22.30
C ASP A 41 2.91 -8.84 -21.91
N SER A 42 1.74 -9.32 -21.48
CA SER A 42 1.51 -10.74 -21.20
C SER A 42 1.62 -11.61 -22.45
N GLN A 43 1.15 -11.15 -23.62
CA GLN A 43 1.30 -11.87 -24.88
C GLN A 43 2.76 -11.87 -25.39
N TYR A 44 3.50 -10.78 -25.20
CA TYR A 44 4.94 -10.70 -25.49
C TYR A 44 5.77 -11.63 -24.59
N SER A 45 5.38 -11.75 -23.31
CA SER A 45 6.04 -12.67 -22.37
C SER A 45 5.77 -14.16 -22.70
N ASN A 46 4.59 -14.47 -23.25
CA ASN A 46 4.21 -15.84 -23.63
C ASN A 46 4.74 -16.28 -25.01
N ASN A 47 5.21 -15.34 -25.83
CA ASN A 47 5.64 -15.62 -27.20
C ASN A 47 6.93 -14.86 -27.48
N THR A 48 8.05 -15.32 -26.89
CA THR A 48 9.39 -15.47 -27.50
C THR A 48 10.36 -15.90 -26.40
N LYS A 49 11.25 -16.86 -26.71
CA LYS A 49 12.53 -17.11 -26.03
C LYS A 49 13.47 -15.89 -26.20
N MET A 50 12.99 -14.68 -25.87
CA MET A 50 13.74 -13.44 -25.96
C MET A 50 14.28 -13.11 -24.57
N SER A 51 15.44 -13.70 -24.34
CA SER A 51 16.54 -13.16 -23.55
C SER A 51 16.22 -12.73 -22.11
N SER A 52 16.80 -13.48 -21.18
CA SER A 52 17.03 -13.16 -19.78
C SER A 52 17.88 -11.89 -19.53
N LEU A 53 17.87 -10.90 -20.43
CA LEU A 53 18.62 -9.66 -20.27
C LEU A 53 17.73 -8.60 -19.61
N ALA A 54 18.25 -7.99 -18.54
CA ALA A 54 17.63 -6.85 -17.91
C ALA A 54 17.77 -5.60 -18.80
N ILE A 55 16.66 -5.18 -19.42
CA ILE A 55 16.60 -4.00 -20.29
C ILE A 55 16.07 -2.82 -19.46
N PRO A 56 16.86 -1.75 -19.24
CA PRO A 56 16.38 -0.52 -18.59
C PRO A 56 15.16 0.05 -19.33
N GLY A 57 14.19 0.59 -18.58
CA GLY A 57 12.95 1.11 -19.16
C GLY A 57 11.87 0.07 -19.39
N THR A 58 12.03 -1.14 -18.85
CA THR A 58 10.96 -2.14 -18.76
C THR A 58 10.48 -2.26 -17.33
N HIS A 59 9.19 -2.55 -17.11
CA HIS A 59 8.60 -2.63 -15.78
C HIS A 59 9.29 -3.64 -14.85
N ASN A 60 9.86 -4.71 -15.41
CA ASN A 60 10.55 -5.75 -14.65
C ASN A 60 12.08 -5.59 -14.64
N TYR A 61 12.63 -4.43 -15.02
CA TYR A 61 14.07 -4.22 -15.17
C TYR A 61 14.86 -4.63 -13.92
N LEU A 62 14.51 -4.08 -12.75
CA LEU A 62 15.18 -4.38 -11.49
C LEU A 62 14.93 -5.83 -11.03
N ALA A 63 13.74 -6.37 -11.31
CA ALA A 63 13.41 -7.75 -10.99
C ALA A 63 14.29 -8.74 -11.78
N ILE A 64 14.49 -8.52 -13.08
CA ILE A 64 15.36 -9.36 -13.92
C ILE A 64 16.83 -9.16 -13.55
N LYS A 65 17.26 -7.90 -13.34
CA LYS A 65 18.65 -7.56 -12.99
C LYS A 65 19.09 -8.20 -11.69
N ASN A 66 18.20 -8.21 -10.69
CA ASN A 66 18.46 -8.68 -9.34
C ASN A 66 17.56 -9.88 -9.00
N ALA A 67 17.38 -10.80 -9.96
CA ALA A 67 16.54 -11.98 -9.82
C ALA A 67 16.99 -12.85 -8.64
N HIS A 68 16.02 -13.44 -7.95
CA HIS A 68 16.28 -14.39 -6.87
C HIS A 68 15.65 -15.75 -7.22
N PRO A 69 16.29 -16.90 -6.89
CA PRO A 69 15.74 -18.23 -7.22
C PRO A 69 14.32 -18.49 -6.70
N ARG A 70 13.92 -17.80 -5.62
CA ARG A 70 12.58 -17.91 -5.04
C ARG A 70 11.51 -17.15 -5.82
N ASP A 71 11.88 -16.23 -6.71
CA ASP A 71 10.93 -15.46 -7.51
C ASP A 71 10.11 -16.37 -8.44
N GLU A 72 10.68 -17.50 -8.88
CA GLU A 72 10.01 -18.50 -9.72
C GLU A 72 8.85 -19.20 -8.98
N ASN A 73 8.81 -19.13 -7.66
CA ASN A 73 7.87 -19.86 -6.81
C ASN A 73 6.76 -18.96 -6.25
N ILE A 74 6.63 -17.72 -6.72
CA ILE A 74 5.59 -16.80 -6.29
C ILE A 74 5.02 -16.01 -7.46
N SER A 75 3.71 -15.85 -7.48
CA SER A 75 3.01 -14.93 -8.40
C SER A 75 1.83 -14.28 -7.69
N PHE A 76 1.39 -13.14 -8.22
CA PHE A 76 0.32 -12.33 -7.64
C PHE A 76 -0.72 -11.93 -8.69
N GLU A 77 -1.98 -12.15 -8.36
CA GLU A 77 -3.13 -11.74 -9.14
C GLU A 77 -3.71 -10.45 -8.55
N GLU A 78 -3.38 -9.30 -9.14
CA GLU A 78 -3.77 -7.96 -8.66
C GLU A 78 -5.28 -7.79 -8.46
N GLY A 79 -6.10 -8.33 -9.38
CA GLY A 79 -7.56 -8.20 -9.35
C GLY A 79 -8.20 -8.86 -8.12
N PRO A 80 -8.11 -10.19 -7.96
CA PRO A 80 -8.63 -10.87 -6.79
C PRO A 80 -7.74 -10.70 -5.54
N HIS A 81 -6.57 -10.07 -5.68
CA HIS A 81 -5.54 -9.90 -4.64
C HIS A 81 -5.08 -11.24 -4.04
N ILE A 82 -4.77 -12.21 -4.90
CA ILE A 82 -4.41 -13.58 -4.51
C ILE A 82 -2.96 -13.88 -4.85
N TYR A 83 -2.23 -14.40 -3.88
CA TYR A 83 -0.89 -14.96 -4.09
C TYR A 83 -0.97 -16.44 -4.42
N THR A 84 -0.15 -16.88 -5.38
CA THR A 84 0.13 -18.30 -5.62
C THR A 84 1.59 -18.57 -5.27
N VAL A 85 1.83 -19.44 -4.28
CA VAL A 85 3.16 -19.72 -3.75
C VAL A 85 3.43 -21.21 -3.82
N MET A 86 4.55 -21.60 -4.44
CA MET A 86 4.92 -23.00 -4.69
C MET A 86 3.79 -23.83 -5.32
N GLY A 87 3.04 -23.21 -6.25
CA GLY A 87 1.89 -23.83 -6.91
C GLY A 87 0.58 -23.83 -6.11
N GLU A 88 0.59 -23.36 -4.86
CA GLU A 88 -0.61 -23.27 -4.02
C GLU A 88 -1.23 -21.88 -4.12
N ARG A 89 -2.41 -21.79 -4.74
CA ARG A 89 -3.15 -20.54 -4.92
C ARG A 89 -3.99 -20.22 -3.68
N GLY A 90 -3.78 -19.03 -3.09
CA GLY A 90 -4.62 -18.50 -2.01
C GLY A 90 -4.49 -19.19 -0.66
N THR A 91 -3.45 -20.02 -0.45
CA THR A 91 -3.21 -20.72 0.82
C THR A 91 -2.33 -19.91 1.79
N TYR A 92 -1.68 -18.85 1.30
CA TYR A 92 -0.78 -18.00 2.09
C TYR A 92 -1.53 -16.76 2.57
N THR A 93 -1.35 -16.43 3.85
CA THR A 93 -1.87 -15.19 4.43
C THR A 93 -0.96 -14.02 4.02
N SER A 94 -1.55 -12.90 3.59
CA SER A 94 -0.74 -11.71 3.29
C SER A 94 -0.18 -11.09 4.57
N VAL A 95 1.00 -10.47 4.50
CA VAL A 95 1.59 -9.74 5.65
C VAL A 95 0.64 -8.66 6.16
N THR A 96 -0.04 -7.94 5.27
CA THR A 96 -1.07 -6.96 5.65
C THR A 96 -2.23 -7.58 6.42
N THR A 97 -2.71 -8.75 6.00
CA THR A 97 -3.79 -9.46 6.67
C THR A 97 -3.36 -9.96 8.05
N LEU A 98 -2.15 -10.51 8.16
CA LEU A 98 -1.57 -10.91 9.44
C LEU A 98 -1.51 -9.73 10.41
N ASN A 99 -0.95 -8.61 9.97
CA ASN A 99 -0.82 -7.41 10.80
C ASN A 99 -2.18 -6.92 11.32
N HIS A 100 -3.19 -6.85 10.45
CA HIS A 100 -4.53 -6.40 10.85
C HIS A 100 -5.18 -7.29 11.93
N HIS A 101 -4.78 -8.57 12.06
CA HIS A 101 -5.30 -9.43 13.12
C HIS A 101 -4.83 -9.03 14.52
N HIS A 102 -3.75 -8.26 14.62
CA HIS A 102 -3.17 -7.84 15.90
C HIS A 102 -3.78 -6.54 16.45
N PHE A 103 -4.68 -5.89 15.72
CA PHE A 103 -5.26 -4.60 16.08
C PHE A 103 -6.79 -4.61 16.07
N SER A 104 -7.38 -3.55 16.62
CA SER A 104 -8.84 -3.45 16.67
C SER A 104 -9.41 -3.23 15.26
N LYS A 105 -10.54 -3.88 14.97
CA LYS A 105 -11.24 -3.66 13.70
C LYS A 105 -11.91 -2.29 13.71
N PHE A 106 -11.84 -1.61 12.57
CA PHE A 106 -12.60 -0.38 12.36
C PHE A 106 -14.11 -0.66 12.40
N ASP A 107 -14.77 -0.17 13.45
CA ASP A 107 -16.22 -0.27 13.61
C ASP A 107 -16.85 1.06 13.17
N ALA A 108 -17.19 1.13 11.88
CA ALA A 108 -17.79 2.30 11.28
C ALA A 108 -19.09 2.71 11.99
N ASP A 109 -19.91 1.73 12.39
CA ASP A 109 -21.22 1.99 12.95
C ASP A 109 -21.12 2.54 14.37
N LYS A 110 -20.25 1.97 15.21
CA LYS A 110 -19.97 2.50 16.55
C LYS A 110 -19.40 3.92 16.52
N ILE A 111 -18.52 4.21 15.56
CA ILE A 111 -17.96 5.57 15.41
C ILE A 111 -19.05 6.54 14.98
N LEU A 112 -19.90 6.16 14.01
CA LEU A 112 -21.01 6.98 13.56
C LEU A 112 -22.02 7.24 14.69
N ASP A 113 -22.33 6.24 15.52
CA ASP A 113 -23.21 6.42 16.69
C ASP A 113 -22.66 7.49 17.64
N ASN A 114 -21.36 7.42 17.96
CA ASN A 114 -20.70 8.41 18.80
C ASN A 114 -20.68 9.80 18.17
N MET A 115 -20.47 9.88 16.85
CA MET A 115 -20.49 11.15 16.11
C MET A 115 -21.88 11.78 16.13
N MET A 116 -22.93 11.02 15.82
CA MET A 116 -24.31 11.52 15.77
C MET A 116 -24.80 12.02 17.14
N ASN A 117 -24.31 11.42 18.22
CA ASN A 117 -24.63 11.85 19.59
C ASN A 117 -23.75 13.03 20.07
N SER A 118 -22.77 13.47 19.28
CA SER A 118 -21.84 14.52 19.68
C SER A 118 -22.44 15.91 19.54
N LYS A 119 -22.17 16.79 20.52
CA LYS A 119 -22.50 18.22 20.42
C LYS A 119 -21.87 18.90 19.20
N LYS A 120 -20.76 18.35 18.67
CA LYS A 120 -20.08 18.86 17.47
C LYS A 120 -20.96 18.82 16.22
N MET A 121 -21.97 17.95 16.15
CA MET A 121 -22.90 17.90 15.02
C MET A 121 -23.73 19.17 14.85
N PHE A 122 -23.80 20.02 15.89
CA PHE A 122 -24.50 21.30 15.85
C PHE A 122 -23.58 22.51 15.61
N ASP A 123 -22.28 22.31 15.44
CA ASP A 123 -21.33 23.38 15.14
C ASP A 123 -21.19 23.60 13.63
N PRO A 124 -21.55 24.78 13.09
CA PRO A 124 -21.42 25.09 11.66
C PRO A 124 -20.01 24.97 11.09
N ASN A 125 -18.98 24.99 11.93
CA ASN A 125 -17.58 24.83 11.51
C ASN A 125 -17.14 23.36 11.46
N TYR A 126 -17.98 22.43 11.92
CA TYR A 126 -17.64 21.01 11.92
C TYR A 126 -17.75 20.41 10.52
N LYS A 127 -16.77 19.60 10.13
CA LYS A 127 -16.68 18.97 8.78
C LYS A 127 -17.96 18.25 8.35
N TYR A 128 -18.69 17.66 9.30
CA TYR A 128 -19.90 16.88 9.03
C TYR A 128 -21.19 17.58 9.51
N TYR A 129 -21.13 18.89 9.75
CA TYR A 129 -22.28 19.68 10.16
C TYR A 129 -23.44 19.52 9.16
N GLY A 130 -24.63 19.23 9.68
CA GLY A 130 -25.84 19.06 8.88
C GLY A 130 -25.91 17.80 8.01
N MET A 131 -24.89 16.93 8.06
CA MET A 131 -24.89 15.67 7.28
C MET A 131 -25.60 14.54 8.03
N THR A 132 -26.29 13.67 7.30
CA THR A 132 -26.85 12.43 7.85
C THR A 132 -25.78 11.34 8.01
N ARG A 133 -26.12 10.28 8.76
CA ARG A 133 -25.28 9.10 8.93
C ARG A 133 -24.87 8.50 7.57
N GLU A 134 -25.81 8.36 6.67
CA GLU A 134 -25.63 7.77 5.34
C GLU A 134 -24.75 8.65 4.45
N GLU A 135 -24.90 9.97 4.56
CA GLU A 135 -24.05 10.92 3.84
C GLU A 135 -22.60 10.90 4.34
N ILE A 136 -22.40 10.80 5.66
CA ILE A 136 -21.05 10.65 6.25
C ILE A 136 -20.43 9.33 5.81
N LYS A 137 -21.16 8.22 5.87
CA LYS A 137 -20.70 6.90 5.41
C LYS A 137 -20.32 6.93 3.92
N THR A 138 -21.18 7.51 3.08
CA THR A 138 -20.91 7.72 1.66
C THR A 138 -19.66 8.58 1.42
N SER A 139 -19.46 9.62 2.23
CA SER A 139 -18.25 10.46 2.18
C SER A 139 -17.00 9.66 2.55
N TRP A 140 -17.07 8.81 3.57
CA TRP A 140 -15.96 7.92 3.94
C TRP A 140 -15.62 6.92 2.84
N ASP A 141 -16.62 6.28 2.24
CA ASP A 141 -16.40 5.35 1.12
C ASP A 141 -15.77 6.05 -0.09
N LYS A 142 -16.28 7.22 -0.48
CA LYS A 142 -15.68 8.03 -1.55
C LYS A 142 -14.23 8.42 -1.24
N ASN A 143 -13.95 8.83 -0.01
CA ASN A 143 -12.59 9.18 0.42
C ASN A 143 -11.67 7.95 0.39
N ARG A 144 -12.15 6.79 0.84
CA ARG A 144 -11.41 5.53 0.78
C ARG A 144 -11.03 5.18 -0.65
N ASP A 145 -12.01 5.16 -1.55
CA ASP A 145 -11.80 4.75 -2.94
C ASP A 145 -10.88 5.74 -3.69
N SER A 146 -11.07 7.05 -3.47
CA SER A 146 -10.19 8.09 -4.04
C SER A 146 -8.77 8.02 -3.49
N SER A 147 -8.60 7.78 -2.18
CA SER A 147 -7.29 7.69 -1.55
C SER A 147 -6.55 6.44 -2.00
N ALA A 148 -7.25 5.30 -2.08
CA ALA A 148 -6.69 4.05 -2.58
C ALA A 148 -6.25 4.20 -4.05
N GLY A 149 -7.09 4.72 -4.93
CA GLY A 149 -6.73 4.93 -6.34
C GLY A 149 -5.52 5.86 -6.52
N SER A 150 -5.45 6.94 -5.74
CA SER A 150 -4.31 7.87 -5.79
C SER A 150 -3.03 7.25 -5.23
N GLY A 151 -3.13 6.46 -4.15
CA GLY A 151 -2.01 5.70 -3.60
C GLY A 151 -1.48 4.67 -4.59
N THR A 152 -2.36 3.87 -5.20
CA THR A 152 -1.98 2.90 -6.24
C THR A 152 -1.27 3.58 -7.42
N LYS A 153 -1.76 4.74 -7.87
CA LYS A 153 -1.08 5.50 -8.93
C LYS A 153 0.31 5.95 -8.50
N MET A 154 0.44 6.47 -7.28
CA MET A 154 1.73 6.92 -6.75
C MET A 154 2.77 5.80 -6.69
N HIS A 155 2.41 4.62 -6.17
CA HIS A 155 3.31 3.47 -6.13
C HIS A 155 3.74 3.06 -7.56
N TYR A 156 2.78 2.94 -8.47
CA TYR A 156 3.05 2.56 -9.85
C TYR A 156 4.02 3.54 -10.54
N ASP A 157 3.81 4.85 -10.39
CA ASP A 157 4.68 5.85 -11.00
C ASP A 157 6.11 5.82 -10.41
N ILE A 158 6.24 5.58 -9.10
CA ILE A 158 7.54 5.42 -8.42
C ILE A 158 8.25 4.14 -8.91
N GLU A 159 7.51 3.04 -9.03
CA GLU A 159 8.03 1.78 -9.58
C GLU A 159 8.52 1.96 -11.02
N CYS A 160 7.72 2.61 -11.87
CA CYS A 160 8.12 2.95 -13.24
C CYS A 160 9.41 3.79 -13.26
N TYR A 161 9.50 4.81 -12.40
CA TYR A 161 10.69 5.65 -12.28
C TYR A 161 11.95 4.83 -11.96
N TYR A 162 11.91 3.99 -10.91
CA TYR A 162 13.09 3.21 -10.51
C TYR A 162 13.47 2.11 -11.51
N ASN A 163 12.51 1.63 -12.31
CA ASN A 163 12.78 0.72 -13.42
C ASN A 163 13.25 1.43 -14.71
N GLY A 164 13.39 2.76 -14.67
CA GLY A 164 13.91 3.58 -15.77
C GLY A 164 12.90 3.82 -16.89
N MET A 165 11.60 3.64 -16.61
CA MET A 165 10.53 3.94 -17.55
C MET A 165 10.25 5.45 -17.59
N ASP A 166 9.76 5.95 -18.71
CA ASP A 166 9.25 7.32 -18.80
C ASP A 166 7.98 7.47 -17.95
N VAL A 167 7.98 8.46 -17.06
CA VAL A 167 6.85 8.76 -16.17
C VAL A 167 6.34 10.16 -16.46
N GLU A 168 5.14 10.24 -17.03
CA GLU A 168 4.42 11.50 -17.20
C GLU A 168 3.53 11.76 -15.97
N ASN A 169 4.09 12.41 -14.96
CA ASN A 169 3.36 12.81 -13.76
C ASN A 169 3.85 14.18 -13.27
N ASP A 170 3.00 15.19 -13.39
CA ASP A 170 3.25 16.58 -12.96
C ASP A 170 2.63 16.90 -11.58
N SER A 171 2.08 15.90 -10.89
CA SER A 171 1.48 16.09 -9.57
C SER A 171 2.49 16.58 -8.54
N ILE A 172 1.99 17.34 -7.56
CA ILE A 172 2.76 17.81 -6.41
C ILE A 172 3.42 16.64 -5.65
N GLU A 173 2.71 15.52 -5.53
CA GLU A 173 3.20 14.31 -4.86
C GLU A 173 4.42 13.73 -5.57
N PHE A 174 4.38 13.67 -6.90
CA PHE A 174 5.51 13.19 -7.67
C PHE A 174 6.70 14.16 -7.60
N GLN A 175 6.45 15.47 -7.52
CA GLN A 175 7.51 16.45 -7.25
C GLN A 175 8.17 16.22 -5.88
N TYR A 176 7.40 15.89 -4.83
CA TYR A 176 7.95 15.54 -3.52
C TYR A 176 8.77 14.24 -3.56
N PHE A 177 8.34 13.25 -4.35
CA PHE A 177 9.14 12.06 -4.62
C PHE A 177 10.46 12.39 -5.33
N LEU A 178 10.45 13.24 -6.36
CA LEU A 178 11.68 13.66 -7.05
C LEU A 178 12.62 14.44 -6.12
N GLN A 179 12.07 15.20 -5.17
CA GLN A 179 12.85 15.84 -4.12
C GLN A 179 13.51 14.80 -3.20
N PHE A 180 12.81 13.73 -2.80
CA PHE A 180 13.40 12.59 -2.08
C PHE A 180 14.58 11.97 -2.85
N VAL A 181 14.42 11.74 -4.15
CA VAL A 181 15.50 11.17 -4.97
C VAL A 181 16.72 12.08 -5.02
N LYS A 182 16.50 13.39 -5.11
CA LYS A 182 17.57 14.40 -5.12
C LYS A 182 18.32 14.48 -3.78
N ASP A 183 17.60 14.32 -2.67
CA ASP A 183 18.16 14.44 -1.32
C ASP A 183 18.92 13.19 -0.87
N PHE A 184 18.66 12.03 -1.50
CA PHE A 184 19.33 10.76 -1.21
C PHE A 184 19.96 10.11 -2.45
N PRO A 185 20.91 10.77 -3.14
CA PRO A 185 21.54 10.25 -4.35
C PRO A 185 22.36 8.97 -4.11
N GLU A 186 22.71 8.68 -2.85
CA GLU A 186 23.44 7.47 -2.45
C GLU A 186 22.57 6.20 -2.44
N LEU A 187 21.24 6.33 -2.41
CA LEU A 187 20.34 5.17 -2.39
C LEU A 187 20.33 4.46 -3.74
N LYS A 188 20.98 3.31 -3.80
CA LYS A 188 21.06 2.48 -5.01
C LYS A 188 19.84 1.54 -5.10
N PRO A 189 18.95 1.71 -6.10
CA PRO A 189 17.77 0.86 -6.23
C PRO A 189 18.16 -0.60 -6.52
N TYR A 190 17.57 -1.54 -5.78
CA TYR A 190 17.83 -2.97 -5.90
C TYR A 190 16.60 -3.71 -6.44
N ARG A 191 15.43 -3.58 -5.79
CA ARG A 191 14.17 -4.21 -6.22
C ARG A 191 13.00 -3.30 -5.94
N THR A 192 12.02 -3.29 -6.84
CA THR A 192 10.67 -2.73 -6.63
C THR A 192 9.68 -3.87 -6.53
N GLU A 193 8.57 -3.64 -5.81
CA GLU A 193 7.43 -4.57 -5.69
C GLU A 193 7.87 -6.04 -5.52
N TRP A 194 8.84 -6.27 -4.63
CA TRP A 194 9.46 -7.58 -4.49
C TRP A 194 8.51 -8.51 -3.74
N MET A 195 7.92 -9.44 -4.49
CA MET A 195 7.13 -10.53 -3.93
C MET A 195 8.00 -11.48 -3.11
N VAL A 196 7.64 -11.66 -1.84
CA VAL A 196 8.35 -12.52 -0.89
C VAL A 196 7.39 -13.49 -0.19
N TYR A 197 7.92 -14.63 0.25
CA TYR A 197 7.15 -15.61 1.03
C TYR A 197 7.99 -16.38 2.05
N TYR A 198 7.28 -16.92 3.04
CA TYR A 198 7.80 -17.80 4.09
C TYR A 198 6.88 -19.03 4.20
N GLU A 199 7.36 -20.18 3.70
CA GLU A 199 6.58 -21.41 3.53
C GLU A 199 6.09 -22.03 4.84
N GLU A 200 6.93 -22.09 5.86
CA GLU A 200 6.58 -22.67 7.17
C GLU A 200 5.52 -21.83 7.90
N MET A 201 5.51 -20.51 7.67
CA MET A 201 4.56 -19.57 8.26
C MET A 201 3.31 -19.35 7.40
N LYS A 202 3.29 -19.89 6.17
CA LYS A 202 2.30 -19.60 5.13
C LYS A 202 2.05 -18.09 5.00
N LEU A 203 3.12 -17.30 4.89
CA LEU A 203 3.07 -15.84 4.73
C LEU A 203 3.59 -15.40 3.37
N SER A 204 2.96 -14.37 2.80
CA SER A 204 3.39 -13.76 1.54
C SER A 204 3.12 -12.25 1.52
N GLY A 205 3.79 -11.51 0.64
CA GLY A 205 3.53 -10.09 0.43
C GLY A 205 4.44 -9.47 -0.63
N SER A 206 4.21 -8.19 -0.94
CA SER A 206 5.05 -7.38 -1.81
C SER A 206 5.74 -6.28 -1.00
N ILE A 207 7.03 -6.07 -1.26
CA ILE A 207 7.82 -5.01 -0.66
C ILE A 207 8.00 -3.90 -1.69
N ASP A 208 7.49 -2.71 -1.42
CA ASP A 208 7.50 -1.57 -2.35
C ASP A 208 8.88 -1.30 -2.93
N MET A 209 9.89 -1.13 -2.05
CA MET A 209 11.23 -0.73 -2.48
C MET A 209 12.34 -1.29 -1.60
N ILE A 210 13.39 -1.79 -2.25
CA ILE A 210 14.66 -2.17 -1.64
C ILE A 210 15.78 -1.33 -2.22
N PHE A 211 16.61 -0.77 -1.34
CA PHE A 211 17.89 -0.18 -1.70
C PHE A 211 19.04 -1.07 -1.19
N GLU A 212 20.12 -1.15 -1.96
CA GLU A 212 21.32 -1.92 -1.61
C GLU A 212 22.47 -0.99 -1.22
N ASN A 213 23.07 -1.25 -0.07
CA ASN A 213 24.26 -0.58 0.40
C ASN A 213 25.52 -1.10 -0.33
N PRO A 214 26.64 -0.37 -0.35
CA PRO A 214 27.87 -0.81 -1.01
C PRO A 214 28.43 -2.16 -0.54
N ASP A 215 28.12 -2.57 0.70
CA ASP A 215 28.55 -3.85 1.29
C ASP A 215 27.60 -5.03 0.96
N GLY A 216 26.56 -4.80 0.16
CA GLY A 216 25.57 -5.81 -0.24
C GLY A 216 24.44 -6.02 0.78
N THR A 217 24.47 -5.34 1.93
CA THR A 217 23.31 -5.28 2.83
C THR A 217 22.22 -4.38 2.24
N ILE A 218 20.99 -4.50 2.72
CA ILE A 218 19.84 -3.80 2.13
C ILE A 218 19.08 -2.95 3.15
N GLN A 219 18.28 -2.02 2.63
CA GLN A 219 17.31 -1.23 3.38
C GLN A 219 15.93 -1.40 2.74
N ILE A 220 14.89 -1.49 3.56
CA ILE A 220 13.50 -1.59 3.11
C ILE A 220 12.85 -0.21 3.21
N TYR A 221 12.22 0.22 2.11
CA TYR A 221 11.45 1.45 2.04
C TYR A 221 10.03 1.12 1.61
N ASP A 222 9.10 1.87 2.18
CA ASP A 222 7.67 1.70 1.93
C ASP A 222 7.03 3.08 1.76
N TRP A 223 6.35 3.24 0.63
CA TRP A 223 5.77 4.51 0.19
C TRP A 223 4.39 4.66 0.81
N LYS A 224 4.11 5.82 1.40
CA LYS A 224 2.84 6.05 2.09
C LYS A 224 2.19 7.33 1.64
N ARG A 225 0.98 7.20 1.10
CA ARG A 225 0.12 8.33 0.75
C ARG A 225 -0.90 8.60 1.86
N CYS A 226 -0.46 9.16 2.97
CA CYS A 226 -1.34 9.54 4.08
C CYS A 226 -1.06 10.98 4.54
N LYS A 227 -2.07 11.64 5.12
CA LYS A 227 -1.92 13.04 5.57
C LYS A 227 -0.91 13.19 6.69
N GLU A 228 -0.81 12.18 7.55
CA GLU A 228 0.07 12.14 8.70
C GLU A 228 0.38 10.69 9.07
N ILE A 229 1.54 10.49 9.71
CA ILE A 229 1.91 9.24 10.36
C ILE A 229 1.94 9.51 11.86
N THR A 230 1.00 8.91 12.59
CA THR A 230 0.85 9.08 14.03
C THR A 230 1.51 7.92 14.76
N ASN A 231 2.40 8.22 15.70
CA ASN A 231 3.06 7.21 16.52
C ASN A 231 2.29 6.96 17.82
N GLU A 232 1.81 8.03 18.46
CA GLU A 232 1.13 7.97 19.75
C GLU A 232 -0.38 7.69 19.63
N SER A 233 -0.92 6.97 20.61
CA SER A 233 -2.34 6.65 20.64
C SER A 233 -3.16 7.84 21.15
N ASN A 234 -4.00 8.43 20.29
CA ASN A 234 -4.90 9.52 20.68
C ASN A 234 -6.03 9.10 21.64
N PHE A 235 -6.35 7.80 21.70
CA PHE A 235 -7.50 7.27 22.45
C PHE A 235 -7.17 6.09 23.35
N GLY A 236 -5.89 5.80 23.57
CA GLY A 236 -5.43 4.67 24.38
C GLY A 236 -5.73 3.30 23.75
N ASN A 237 -5.89 3.23 22.43
CA ASN A 237 -5.97 1.98 21.68
C ASN A 237 -4.57 1.42 21.41
N TYR A 238 -4.41 0.12 21.63
CA TYR A 238 -3.17 -0.64 21.47
C TYR A 238 -3.46 -1.98 20.80
N ALA A 239 -2.41 -2.69 20.38
CA ALA A 239 -2.53 -4.04 19.84
C ALA A 239 -3.23 -4.99 20.84
N ILE A 240 -4.04 -5.91 20.31
CA ILE A 240 -4.81 -6.88 21.09
C ILE A 240 -4.04 -8.18 21.38
N THR A 241 -2.93 -8.41 20.68
CA THR A 241 -2.07 -9.57 20.90
C THR A 241 -1.09 -9.32 22.05
N SER A 242 -1.05 -10.24 23.02
CA SER A 242 -0.37 -10.01 24.30
C SER A 242 1.10 -9.62 24.17
N CYS A 243 1.88 -10.29 23.31
CA CYS A 243 3.31 -10.06 23.15
C CYS A 243 3.67 -8.70 22.52
N ILE A 244 2.69 -8.01 21.94
CA ILE A 244 2.85 -6.68 21.35
C ILE A 244 1.84 -5.66 21.88
N SER A 245 1.18 -5.96 23.01
CA SER A 245 0.13 -5.13 23.59
C SER A 245 0.60 -3.75 24.06
N HIS A 246 1.91 -3.51 24.11
CA HIS A 246 2.53 -2.21 24.34
C HIS A 246 2.57 -1.32 23.09
N LEU A 247 2.30 -1.86 21.89
CA LEU A 247 2.32 -1.09 20.65
C LEU A 247 0.99 -0.35 20.42
N PRO A 248 1.00 0.99 20.28
CA PRO A 248 -0.18 1.77 19.92
C PRO A 248 -0.86 1.29 18.63
N ASP A 249 -2.20 1.34 18.61
CA ASP A 249 -3.00 1.08 17.41
C ASP A 249 -3.00 2.32 16.50
N THR A 250 -1.88 2.55 15.82
CA THR A 250 -1.65 3.69 14.94
C THR A 250 -0.95 3.26 13.65
N ASN A 251 -1.10 4.05 12.59
CA ASN A 251 -0.56 3.68 11.28
C ASN A 251 0.97 3.48 11.31
N PHE A 252 1.70 4.24 12.13
CA PHE A 252 3.14 4.04 12.35
C PHE A 252 3.48 2.61 12.78
N TRP A 253 2.77 2.06 13.78
CA TRP A 253 3.06 0.72 14.30
C TRP A 253 2.56 -0.40 13.39
N HIS A 254 1.44 -0.18 12.69
CA HIS A 254 0.97 -1.10 11.65
C HIS A 254 2.02 -1.25 10.54
N TYR A 255 2.58 -0.14 10.07
CA TYR A 255 3.63 -0.15 9.05
C TYR A 255 4.97 -0.67 9.62
N SER A 256 5.31 -0.33 10.85
CA SER A 256 6.53 -0.84 11.51
C SER A 256 6.52 -2.37 11.61
N LEU A 257 5.40 -2.98 12.02
CA LEU A 257 5.26 -4.44 12.05
C LEU A 257 5.33 -5.06 10.65
N GLN A 258 4.80 -4.38 9.63
CA GLN A 258 4.85 -4.84 8.24
C GLN A 258 6.31 -4.92 7.76
N LEU A 259 7.08 -3.84 7.92
CA LEU A 259 8.47 -3.80 7.50
C LEU A 259 9.35 -4.78 8.28
N ASN A 260 9.08 -4.94 9.58
CA ASN A 260 9.79 -5.93 10.40
C ASN A 260 9.45 -7.39 10.01
N THR A 261 8.21 -7.66 9.58
CA THR A 261 7.84 -8.96 8.99
C THR A 261 8.63 -9.22 7.71
N TYR A 262 8.69 -8.25 6.80
CA TYR A 262 9.48 -8.37 5.57
C TYR A 262 10.97 -8.52 5.83
N LYS A 263 11.53 -7.77 6.80
CA LYS A 263 12.90 -7.96 7.26
C LYS A 263 13.17 -9.40 7.66
N LYS A 264 12.31 -9.98 8.51
CA LYS A 264 12.46 -11.35 8.97
C LYS A 264 12.37 -12.37 7.82
N ILE A 265 11.44 -12.16 6.88
CA ILE A 265 11.35 -13.02 5.68
C ILE A 265 12.64 -12.94 4.85
N LEU A 266 13.15 -11.75 4.59
CA LEU A 266 14.35 -11.56 3.76
C LEU A 266 15.62 -12.14 4.42
N GLU A 267 15.75 -11.98 5.74
CA GLU A 267 16.89 -12.52 6.49
C GLU A 267 16.85 -14.03 6.60
N ASP A 268 15.69 -14.61 6.92
CA ASP A 268 15.57 -16.05 7.14
C ASP A 268 15.52 -16.84 5.81
N LYS A 269 14.92 -16.29 4.75
CA LYS A 269 14.56 -17.05 3.53
C LYS A 269 15.25 -16.56 2.25
N TYR A 270 15.81 -15.35 2.23
CA TYR A 270 16.42 -14.75 1.02
C TYR A 270 17.91 -14.43 1.19
N GLY A 271 18.51 -14.75 2.34
CA GLY A 271 19.94 -14.56 2.58
C GLY A 271 20.37 -13.09 2.53
N LYS A 272 19.46 -12.16 2.78
CA LYS A 272 19.72 -10.71 2.77
C LYS A 272 19.75 -10.18 4.19
N LYS A 273 20.75 -9.37 4.52
CA LYS A 273 20.81 -8.65 5.81
C LYS A 273 20.18 -7.26 5.66
N VAL A 274 19.21 -6.94 6.51
CA VAL A 274 18.49 -5.66 6.47
C VAL A 274 19.00 -4.72 7.56
N THR A 275 19.49 -3.55 7.14
CA THR A 275 20.15 -2.55 8.00
C THR A 275 19.27 -1.36 8.37
N GLY A 276 18.17 -1.15 7.66
CA GLY A 276 17.25 -0.05 7.93
C GLY A 276 15.87 -0.28 7.34
N LEU A 277 14.87 0.25 8.02
CA LEU A 277 13.46 0.19 7.65
C LEU A 277 12.93 1.62 7.65
N TYR A 278 12.32 2.05 6.55
CA TYR A 278 11.90 3.43 6.36
C TYR A 278 10.51 3.51 5.76
N LEU A 279 9.73 4.46 6.28
CA LEU A 279 8.51 4.94 5.65
C LEU A 279 8.84 6.24 4.95
N VAL A 280 8.26 6.46 3.77
CA VAL A 280 8.32 7.74 3.09
C VAL A 280 6.89 8.22 2.84
N CYS A 281 6.47 9.18 3.66
CA CYS A 281 5.16 9.79 3.57
C CYS A 281 5.16 10.89 2.50
N ILE A 282 4.29 10.75 1.51
CA ILE A 282 4.14 11.67 0.38
C ILE A 282 2.66 12.01 0.27
N HIS A 283 2.30 13.25 0.54
CA HIS A 283 0.91 13.71 0.48
C HIS A 283 0.85 15.18 0.09
N PRO A 284 -0.10 15.62 -0.77
CA PRO A 284 -0.13 17.00 -1.28
C PRO A 284 -0.34 18.03 -0.16
N ASP A 285 -1.09 17.63 0.88
CA ASP A 285 -1.38 18.48 2.05
C ASP A 285 -0.22 18.51 3.08
N ASN A 286 0.96 17.95 2.78
CA ASN A 286 2.09 18.02 3.70
C ASN A 286 2.45 19.49 4.02
N ALA A 287 2.47 19.84 5.31
CA ALA A 287 2.67 21.22 5.75
C ALA A 287 4.01 21.82 5.32
N TYR A 288 5.05 20.98 5.21
CA TYR A 288 6.39 21.38 4.78
C TYR A 288 6.55 21.40 3.25
N LYS A 289 5.49 21.07 2.51
CA LYS A 289 5.48 20.97 1.04
C LYS A 289 6.62 20.10 0.49
N SER A 290 6.81 18.95 1.15
CA SER A 290 7.80 17.94 0.78
C SER A 290 7.34 16.55 1.26
N TYR A 291 8.24 15.58 1.21
CA TYR A 291 8.07 14.25 1.79
C TYR A 291 8.54 14.21 3.26
N GLU A 292 8.10 13.19 4.00
CA GLU A 292 8.66 12.84 5.31
C GLU A 292 9.28 11.45 5.26
N ARG A 293 10.58 11.35 5.51
CA ARG A 293 11.26 10.06 5.66
C ARG A 293 11.37 9.72 7.14
N ILE A 294 10.79 8.60 7.55
CA ILE A 294 10.72 8.16 8.94
C ILE A 294 11.38 6.80 9.06
N GLN A 295 12.43 6.70 9.88
CA GLN A 295 12.99 5.40 10.23
C GLN A 295 12.12 4.73 11.29
N VAL A 296 11.76 3.46 11.07
CA VAL A 296 10.98 2.68 12.04
C VAL A 296 11.89 1.80 12.89
N PRO A 297 11.49 1.48 14.14
CA PRO A 297 12.28 0.62 15.02
C PRO A 297 12.41 -0.81 14.48
N ILE A 298 13.53 -1.46 14.81
CA ILE A 298 13.68 -2.90 14.65
C ILE A 298 13.04 -3.59 15.86
N LEU A 299 12.11 -4.50 15.59
CA LEU A 299 11.26 -5.15 16.59
C LEU A 299 11.63 -6.62 16.80
N GLU A 300 12.93 -6.90 17.00
CA GLU A 300 13.45 -8.28 17.04
C GLU A 300 12.70 -9.20 18.02
N LYS A 301 12.44 -8.72 19.25
CA LYS A 301 11.75 -9.50 20.27
C LYS A 301 10.29 -9.75 19.86
N GLU A 302 9.56 -8.70 19.51
CA GLU A 302 8.16 -8.77 19.10
C GLU A 302 8.00 -9.69 17.88
N MET A 303 8.88 -9.59 16.89
CA MET A 303 8.85 -10.45 15.71
C MET A 303 9.13 -11.91 16.04
N THR A 304 10.04 -12.17 16.97
CA THR A 304 10.29 -13.53 17.46
C THR A 304 9.04 -14.12 18.12
N ASP A 305 8.42 -13.37 19.02
CA ASP A 305 7.22 -13.81 19.74
C ASP A 305 6.03 -14.01 18.79
N LEU A 306 5.81 -13.09 17.84
CA LEU A 306 4.76 -13.18 16.83
C LEU A 306 4.95 -14.37 15.88
N PHE A 307 6.17 -14.63 15.43
CA PHE A 307 6.44 -15.77 14.55
C PHE A 307 6.25 -17.11 15.27
N ASN A 308 6.57 -17.17 16.57
CA ASN A 308 6.29 -18.37 17.38
C ASN A 308 4.78 -18.63 17.48
N ILE A 309 3.97 -17.58 17.73
CA ILE A 309 2.51 -17.68 17.74
C ILE A 309 2.01 -18.15 16.37
N ARG A 310 2.46 -17.51 15.29
CA ARG A 310 2.04 -17.86 13.94
C ARG A 310 2.38 -19.30 13.56
N LEU A 311 3.57 -19.77 13.91
CA LEU A 311 3.98 -21.15 13.64
C LEU A 311 3.07 -22.16 14.35
N ALA A 312 2.72 -21.88 15.61
CA ALA A 312 1.78 -22.71 16.37
C ALA A 312 0.39 -22.75 15.73
N GLU A 313 -0.12 -21.60 15.25
CA GLU A 313 -1.39 -21.52 14.52
C GLU A 313 -1.38 -22.37 13.25
N VAL A 314 -0.36 -22.24 12.41
CA VAL A 314 -0.22 -22.99 11.16
C VAL A 314 -0.17 -24.50 11.43
N ASN A 315 0.62 -24.93 12.42
CA ASN A 315 0.72 -26.34 12.80
C ASN A 315 -0.62 -26.90 13.32
N SER A 316 -1.37 -26.09 14.07
CA SER A 316 -2.68 -26.51 14.59
C SER A 316 -3.72 -26.70 13.47
N ASN A 317 -3.71 -25.84 12.45
CA ASN A 317 -4.63 -25.93 11.31
C ASN A 317 -4.32 -27.14 10.43
N GLN A 318 -3.03 -27.41 10.17
CA GLN A 318 -2.62 -28.61 9.42
C GLN A 318 -3.00 -29.92 10.11
N THR A 319 -3.13 -29.93 11.44
CA THR A 319 -3.58 -31.12 12.18
C THR A 319 -5.09 -31.32 12.03
N LYS A 320 -5.88 -30.23 11.98
CA LYS A 320 -7.32 -30.29 11.78
C LYS A 320 -7.71 -30.77 10.39
N ASP A 321 -6.94 -30.41 9.36
CA ASP A 321 -7.23 -30.82 7.97
C ASP A 321 -6.88 -32.29 7.68
N LYS A 322 -6.21 -32.98 8.60
CA LYS A 322 -5.83 -34.41 8.50
C LYS A 322 -6.80 -35.36 9.20
N HIS A 323 -7.80 -34.84 9.89
CA HIS A 323 -8.85 -35.58 10.59
C HIS A 323 -10.21 -35.26 9.97
#